data_AF-A0A528HYB9-F1
#
_entry.id   AF-A0A528HYB9-F1
#
_cell.length_a   1.000
_cell.length_b   1.000
_cell.length_c   1.000
_cell.angle_alpha   90.00
_cell.angle_beta   90.00
_cell.angle_gamma   90.00
#
_symmetry.space_group_name_H-M   'P 1'
#
loop_
_entity.id
_entity.type
_entity.pdbx_description
1 polymer ?
#
loop_
_entity_poly.entity_id
_entity_poly.type
_entity_poly.pdbx_seq_one_letter_code
_entity_poly.pdbx_strand_id
1 'polypeptide(L)'
;AMAKALMEAAQARVTALAGAREDITRAAYPEWYDRVDLDTRRRSFQVPGNAATLPADSVGPTSGASKLDAVLQSLKRAGAQAALVVPLHSSTDPDIEIVRLVAPPLKDFIGG
;
A
#
# COMPACT_ATOMS: atom_id res chain seq x y z
N ALA A 1 -2.18 -3.23 10.19
CA ALA A 1 -2.17 -2.13 9.19
C ALA A 1 -1.35 -0.92 9.66
N MET A 2 -1.56 -0.41 10.88
CA MET A 2 -0.83 0.74 11.43
C MET A 2 0.70 0.55 11.43
N ALA A 3 1.21 -0.58 11.94
CA ALA A 3 2.64 -0.87 11.94
C ALA A 3 3.24 -0.84 10.52
N LYS A 4 2.55 -1.45 9.53
CA LYS A 4 2.96 -1.40 8.13
C LYS A 4 2.99 0.03 7.60
N ALA A 5 1.94 0.82 7.84
CA ALA A 5 1.89 2.22 7.41
C ALA A 5 3.06 3.05 7.99
N LEU A 6 3.41 2.83 9.27
CA LEU A 6 4.56 3.48 9.89
C LEU A 6 5.88 3.03 9.27
N MET A 7 6.04 1.74 8.99
CA MET A 7 7.23 1.20 8.33
C MET A 7 7.38 1.73 6.91
N GLU A 8 6.31 1.79 6.13
CA GLU A 8 6.32 2.35 4.76
C GLU A 8 6.68 3.85 4.79
N ALA A 9 6.17 4.61 5.77
CA ALA A 9 6.55 6.02 5.94
C ALA A 9 8.03 6.20 6.32
N ALA A 10 8.57 5.32 7.16
CA ALA A 10 10.00 5.31 7.48
C ALA A 10 10.83 4.93 6.25
N GLN A 11 10.44 3.88 5.53
CA GLN A 11 11.09 3.41 4.30
C GLN A 11 11.12 4.52 3.24
N ALA A 12 10.00 5.19 2.98
CA ALA A 12 9.93 6.29 2.02
C ALA A 12 10.93 7.42 2.34
N ARG A 13 11.07 7.78 3.63
CA ARG A 13 12.03 8.82 4.07
C ARG A 13 13.49 8.37 3.92
N VAL A 14 13.81 7.14 4.31
CA VAL A 14 15.16 6.58 4.15
C VAL A 14 15.52 6.51 2.67
N THR A 15 14.60 6.04 1.82
CA THR A 15 14.80 5.99 0.37
C THR A 15 15.05 7.38 -0.23
N ALA A 16 14.30 8.41 0.19
CA ALA A 16 14.51 9.78 -0.25
C ALA A 16 15.88 10.33 0.17
N LEU A 17 16.32 10.06 1.41
CA LEU A 17 17.62 10.50 1.92
C LEU A 17 18.79 9.77 1.26
N ALA A 18 18.65 8.48 1.00
CA ALA A 18 19.70 7.66 0.40
C ALA A 18 19.89 7.92 -1.10
N GLY A 19 18.96 8.62 -1.76
CA GLY A 19 18.99 8.82 -3.22
C GLY A 19 18.95 7.51 -4.00
N ALA A 20 18.45 6.43 -3.38
CA ALA A 20 18.64 5.06 -3.84
C ALA A 20 17.67 4.64 -4.96
N ARG A 21 16.80 5.55 -5.45
CA ARG A 21 16.00 5.29 -6.65
C ARG A 21 16.36 6.24 -7.77
N GLU A 22 16.47 5.67 -8.95
CA GLU A 22 16.76 6.36 -10.20
C GLU A 22 15.60 7.26 -10.69
N ASP A 23 14.37 7.02 -10.20
CA ASP A 23 13.20 7.90 -10.41
C ASP A 23 13.14 9.08 -9.43
N ILE A 24 13.89 9.03 -8.31
CA ILE A 24 14.12 10.14 -7.39
C ILE A 24 15.47 10.77 -7.75
N THR A 25 15.58 11.27 -8.97
CA THR A 25 16.67 12.19 -9.29
C THR A 25 16.49 13.47 -8.48
N ARG A 26 17.59 14.19 -8.23
CA ARG A 26 17.56 15.57 -7.70
C ARG A 26 16.60 16.50 -8.49
N ALA A 27 16.15 16.11 -9.69
CA ALA A 27 15.12 16.82 -10.46
C ALA A 27 13.67 16.61 -9.94
N ALA A 28 13.37 15.49 -9.26
CA ALA A 28 12.06 15.24 -8.62
C ALA A 28 11.89 16.01 -7.30
N TYR A 29 13.00 16.47 -6.74
CA TYR A 29 13.05 17.38 -5.61
C TYR A 29 13.45 18.76 -6.14
N PRO A 30 12.50 19.59 -6.60
CA PRO A 30 12.85 20.94 -7.05
C PRO A 30 13.66 21.63 -5.94
N GLU A 31 14.73 22.35 -6.32
CA GLU A 31 15.57 23.08 -5.36
C GLU A 31 14.73 23.92 -4.38
N TRP A 32 13.54 24.32 -4.83
CA TRP A 32 12.51 24.99 -4.07
C TRP A 32 11.23 24.17 -4.08
N TYR A 33 10.85 23.65 -2.92
CA TYR A 33 9.52 23.07 -2.74
C TYR A 33 8.45 24.15 -2.83
N ASP A 34 7.39 23.88 -3.59
CA ASP A 34 6.17 24.68 -3.48
C ASP A 34 5.52 24.42 -2.11
N ARG A 35 5.82 25.31 -1.17
CA ARG A 35 5.28 25.28 0.18
C ARG A 35 3.75 25.38 0.17
N VAL A 36 3.16 26.02 -0.84
CA VAL A 36 1.71 26.18 -0.96
C VAL A 36 1.06 24.86 -1.36
N ASP A 37 1.62 24.11 -2.31
CA ASP A 37 1.12 22.77 -2.67
C ASP A 37 1.22 21.80 -1.48
N LEU A 38 2.38 21.80 -0.79
CA LEU A 38 2.58 20.96 0.40
C LEU A 38 1.62 21.31 1.53
N ASP A 39 1.39 22.60 1.79
CA ASP A 39 0.44 23.04 2.81
C ASP A 39 -1.01 22.74 2.42
N THR A 40 -1.34 22.81 1.13
CA THR A 40 -2.66 22.42 0.62
C THR A 40 -2.93 20.93 0.84
N ARG A 41 -1.95 20.06 0.52
CA ARG A 41 -2.05 18.62 0.81
C ARG A 41 -2.10 18.32 2.30
N ARG A 42 -1.31 19.02 3.13
CA ARG A 42 -1.40 18.87 4.59
C ARG A 42 -2.79 19.22 5.10
N ARG A 43 -3.38 20.31 4.62
CA ARG A 43 -4.75 20.71 4.96
C ARG A 43 -5.79 19.67 4.52
N SER A 44 -5.62 19.01 3.37
CA SER A 44 -6.54 17.93 2.96
C SER A 44 -6.48 16.71 3.88
N PHE A 45 -5.36 16.47 4.57
CA PHE A 45 -5.25 15.44 5.62
C PHE A 45 -5.66 15.93 7.01
N GLN A 46 -5.77 17.26 7.21
CA GLN A 46 -6.33 17.86 8.42
C GLN A 46 -7.86 17.88 8.34
N VAL A 47 -8.46 16.70 8.38
CA VAL A 47 -9.90 16.62 8.65
C VAL A 47 -10.08 16.73 10.17
N PRO A 48 -10.92 17.64 10.70
CA PRO A 48 -11.40 17.53 12.08
C PRO A 48 -12.36 16.34 12.13
N GLY A 49 -11.79 15.13 12.17
CA GLY A 49 -12.52 13.88 12.14
C GLY A 49 -12.36 13.18 13.48
N ASN A 50 -13.49 12.77 14.06
CA ASN A 50 -13.57 12.03 15.32
C ASN A 50 -12.50 10.93 15.36
N ALA A 51 -11.64 10.98 16.39
CA ALA A 51 -10.65 9.95 16.62
C ALA A 51 -11.35 8.58 16.67
N ALA A 52 -11.13 7.76 15.65
CA ALA A 52 -11.63 6.40 15.64
C ALA A 52 -10.69 5.54 16.47
N THR A 53 -11.21 4.92 17.52
CA THR A 53 -10.46 3.91 18.27
C THR A 53 -10.20 2.73 17.33
N LEU A 54 -8.93 2.42 17.13
CA LEU A 54 -8.55 1.20 16.42
C LEU A 54 -9.06 0.01 17.25
N PRO A 55 -9.78 -0.95 16.65
CA PRO A 55 -10.14 -2.17 17.37
C PRO A 55 -8.87 -2.85 17.87
N ALA A 56 -8.95 -3.49 19.04
CA ALA A 56 -7.88 -4.34 19.53
C ALA A 56 -7.51 -5.35 18.44
N ASP A 57 -6.24 -5.75 18.38
CA ASP A 57 -5.76 -6.73 17.41
C ASP A 57 -6.70 -7.95 17.45
N SER A 58 -7.54 -8.07 16.42
CA SER A 58 -8.42 -9.21 16.28
C SER A 58 -7.51 -10.41 16.19
N VAL A 59 -7.66 -11.38 17.11
CA VAL A 59 -6.93 -12.65 17.06
C VAL A 59 -7.07 -13.18 15.64
N GLY A 60 -5.97 -13.07 14.90
CA GLY A 60 -6.01 -13.22 13.45
C GLY A 60 -6.37 -14.64 13.06
N PRO A 61 -6.79 -14.86 11.81
CA PRO A 61 -7.04 -16.21 11.31
C PRO A 61 -5.80 -17.08 11.51
N THR A 62 -5.98 -18.28 12.08
CA THR A 62 -4.91 -19.16 12.57
C THR A 62 -4.11 -19.84 11.45
N SER A 63 -4.60 -19.81 10.21
CA SER A 63 -3.94 -20.42 9.03
C SER A 63 -3.89 -19.48 7.82
N GLY A 64 -2.94 -19.73 6.91
CA GLY A 64 -2.84 -18.98 5.65
C GLY A 64 -4.12 -19.03 4.81
N ALA A 65 -4.80 -20.19 4.76
CA ALA A 65 -6.07 -20.35 4.05
C ALA A 65 -7.17 -19.46 4.64
N SER A 66 -7.32 -19.45 5.97
CA SER A 66 -8.33 -18.60 6.63
C SER A 66 -8.06 -17.10 6.46
N LYS A 67 -6.78 -16.70 6.33
CA LYS A 67 -6.42 -15.32 5.97
C LYS A 67 -6.78 -14.99 4.52
N LEU A 68 -6.52 -15.91 3.59
CA LEU A 68 -6.88 -15.74 2.18
C LEU A 68 -8.39 -15.58 2.02
N ASP A 69 -9.20 -16.40 2.70
CA ASP A 69 -10.66 -16.29 2.67
C ASP A 69 -11.15 -14.93 3.16
N ALA A 70 -10.57 -14.41 4.26
CA ALA A 70 -10.90 -13.08 4.77
C ALA A 70 -10.56 -11.97 3.76
N VAL A 71 -9.44 -12.10 3.04
CA VAL A 71 -9.06 -11.17 1.97
C VAL A 71 -10.03 -11.25 0.79
N LEU A 72 -10.39 -12.46 0.34
CA LEU A 72 -11.35 -12.65 -0.75
C LEU A 72 -12.72 -12.07 -0.42
N GLN A 73 -13.19 -12.25 0.81
CA GLN A 73 -14.43 -11.63 1.28
C GLN A 73 -14.32 -10.09 1.29
N SER A 74 -13.17 -9.55 1.69
CA SER A 74 -12.94 -8.10 1.69
C SER A 74 -12.91 -7.53 0.27
N LEU A 75 -12.26 -8.20 -0.68
CA LEU A 75 -12.26 -7.83 -2.10
C LEU A 75 -13.70 -7.80 -2.66
N LYS A 76 -14.48 -8.85 -2.36
CA LYS A 76 -15.89 -8.92 -2.77
C LYS A 76 -16.71 -7.77 -2.19
N ARG A 77 -16.54 -7.45 -0.90
CA ARG A 77 -17.22 -6.31 -0.24
C ARG A 77 -16.80 -4.96 -0.84
N ALA A 78 -15.57 -4.83 -1.29
CA ALA A 78 -15.06 -3.65 -1.98
C ALA A 78 -15.60 -3.52 -3.43
N GLY A 79 -16.36 -4.50 -3.92
CA GLY A 79 -16.95 -4.49 -5.25
C GLY A 79 -16.13 -5.21 -6.32
N ALA A 80 -15.07 -5.95 -5.95
CA ALA A 80 -14.38 -6.82 -6.88
C ALA A 80 -15.33 -7.93 -7.38
N GLN A 81 -15.36 -8.13 -8.70
CA GLN A 81 -16.12 -9.18 -9.37
C GLN A 81 -15.33 -10.50 -9.44
N ALA A 82 -14.00 -10.41 -9.44
CA ALA A 82 -13.11 -11.56 -9.46
C ALA A 82 -11.80 -11.25 -8.73
N ALA A 83 -11.06 -12.30 -8.38
CA ALA A 83 -9.68 -12.25 -7.92
C ALA A 83 -8.87 -13.23 -8.77
N LEU A 84 -8.19 -12.73 -9.79
CA LEU A 84 -7.43 -13.51 -10.76
C LEU A 84 -5.97 -13.58 -10.33
N VAL A 85 -5.43 -14.79 -10.21
CA VAL A 85 -4.01 -15.02 -9.91
C VAL A 85 -3.30 -15.36 -11.21
N VAL A 86 -2.31 -14.55 -11.57
CA VAL A 86 -1.44 -14.78 -12.72
C VAL A 86 -0.05 -15.15 -12.21
N PRO A 87 0.37 -16.42 -12.33
CA PRO A 87 1.74 -16.82 -11.98
C PRO A 87 2.74 -16.11 -12.89
N LEU A 88 3.75 -15.49 -12.30
CA LEU A 88 4.85 -14.82 -13.03
C LEU A 88 6.16 -15.60 -12.92
N HIS A 89 6.39 -16.27 -11.78
CA HIS A 89 7.56 -17.08 -11.54
C HIS A 89 7.27 -18.14 -10.49
N SER A 90 7.84 -19.33 -10.68
CA SER A 90 7.83 -20.44 -9.73
C SER A 90 9.23 -21.07 -9.79
N SER A 91 9.90 -21.14 -8.65
CA SER A 91 11.19 -21.80 -8.50
C SER A 91 11.24 -22.53 -7.17
N THR A 92 11.89 -23.68 -7.17
CA THR A 92 12.20 -24.46 -5.96
C THR A 92 13.62 -24.19 -5.44
N ASP A 93 14.40 -23.36 -6.14
CA ASP A 93 15.75 -22.95 -5.73
C ASP A 93 16.10 -21.54 -6.25
N PRO A 94 16.03 -20.49 -5.43
CA PRO A 94 15.38 -20.46 -4.12
C PRO A 94 13.87 -20.71 -4.23
N ASP A 95 13.24 -21.22 -3.16
CA ASP A 95 11.79 -21.46 -3.09
C ASP A 95 11.03 -20.12 -3.10
N ILE A 96 10.64 -19.67 -4.29
CA ILE A 96 10.02 -18.36 -4.53
C ILE A 96 8.90 -18.50 -5.56
N GLU A 97 7.71 -18.08 -5.14
CA GLU A 97 6.54 -17.91 -5.98
C GLU A 97 6.24 -16.42 -6.17
N ILE A 98 6.19 -15.96 -7.42
CA ILE A 98 5.82 -14.59 -7.77
C ILE A 98 4.50 -14.64 -8.54
N VAL A 99 3.50 -13.94 -8.02
CA VAL A 99 2.18 -13.86 -8.64
C VAL A 99 1.76 -12.40 -8.81
N ARG A 100 1.00 -12.13 -9.88
CA ARG A 100 0.24 -10.90 -10.05
C ARG A 100 -1.22 -11.18 -9.73
N LEU A 101 -1.76 -10.44 -8.77
CA LEU A 101 -3.19 -10.45 -8.46
C LEU A 101 -3.91 -9.35 -9.25
N VAL A 102 -4.98 -9.71 -9.95
CA VAL A 102 -5.85 -8.77 -10.67
C VAL A 102 -7.27 -8.89 -10.13
N ALA A 103 -7.83 -7.80 -9.61
CA ALA A 103 -9.15 -7.77 -8.97
C ALA A 103 -10.10 -6.76 -9.65
N PRO A 104 -10.66 -7.07 -10.83
CA PRO A 104 -11.55 -6.14 -11.53
C PRO A 104 -12.88 -5.97 -10.78
N PRO A 105 -13.55 -4.81 -10.85
CA PRO A 105 -13.15 -3.56 -11.50
C PRO A 105 -12.45 -2.60 -10.53
N LEU A 106 -11.80 -3.11 -9.47
CA LEU A 106 -11.11 -2.23 -8.52
C LEU A 106 -10.08 -1.40 -9.28
N LYS A 107 -10.19 -0.08 -9.16
CA LYS A 107 -9.31 0.87 -9.84
C LYS A 107 -8.09 1.13 -8.98
N ASP A 108 -6.93 1.25 -9.63
CA ASP A 108 -5.75 1.82 -9.01
C ASP A 108 -5.98 3.32 -8.84
N PHE A 109 -6.08 3.79 -7.60
CA PHE A 109 -6.25 5.22 -7.30
C PHE A 109 -4.94 6.03 -7.42
N ILE A 110 -3.84 5.41 -7.86
CA ILE A 110 -2.49 6.01 -7.87
C ILE A 110 -2.05 6.43 -9.29
N GLY A 111 -2.86 6.18 -10.33
CA GLY A 111 -2.54 6.57 -11.71
C GLY A 111 -3.67 7.34 -12.40
N GLY A 112 -3.67 8.65 -12.25
CA GLY A 112 -4.53 9.61 -12.97
C GLY A 112 -3.79 10.93 -13.14
#